data_AF-A0A1G3QV44-F1
#
_entry.id   AF-A0A1G3QV44-F1
#
_cell.length_a   1.000
_cell.length_b   1.000
_cell.length_c   1.000
_cell.angle_alpha   90.00
_cell.angle_beta   90.00
_cell.angle_gamma   90.00
#
_symmetry.space_group_name_H-M   'P 1'
#
loop_
_entity.id
_entity.type
_entity.pdbx_description
1 polymer ?
#
loop_
_entity_poly.entity_id
_entity_poly.type
_entity_poly.pdbx_seq_one_letter_code
_entity_poly.pdbx_strand_id
1 'polypeptide(L)'
;MRRRTVFLFLLAVAAFAAAQAAGPSGSGPVGESELAARITGIAAAAAADGSAIEVTFASSDSRRDLLVFWGTAPMSTAEDLLRSTATTQLDAGAVRYAVPVLPGTDWWFAVLDAGLYKVGGVPLVPGENATIRGVRVPVAAENQQTAASPSRNLPLPSLQLGVAVATGRSIETGGLPEVPSERDVSPATALAIAELLRAAGPAPRPIVKVQVLGADVAGGDPALQSVAADTLARGDWLGAEKKLKDYLSIRRTPEIKALARFYLGQAYWFQGRLRDAFFEFLGCEDVLPRESRTWQDACLGELAARS
;
A
#
# COMPACT_ATOMS: atom_id res chain seq x y z
N MET A 1 -6.94 -29.33 -8.28
CA MET A 1 -7.02 -28.17 -7.38
C MET A 1 -6.24 -28.46 -6.09
N ARG A 2 -4.95 -28.13 -6.05
CA ARG A 2 -4.11 -28.30 -4.85
C ARG A 2 -3.89 -26.93 -4.20
N ARG A 3 -4.54 -26.70 -3.06
CA ARG A 3 -4.29 -25.56 -2.18
C ARG A 3 -2.92 -25.75 -1.54
N ARG A 4 -1.96 -24.87 -1.82
CA ARG A 4 -0.69 -24.79 -1.09
C ARG A 4 -0.92 -23.94 0.16
N THR A 5 -0.97 -24.62 1.30
CA THR A 5 -0.89 -24.06 2.63
C THR A 5 0.52 -23.50 2.83
N VAL A 6 0.66 -22.19 2.99
CA VAL A 6 1.92 -21.57 3.44
C VAL A 6 1.83 -21.47 4.96
N PHE A 7 2.56 -22.35 5.64
CA PHE A 7 2.71 -22.34 7.10
C PHE A 7 3.87 -21.39 7.44
N LEU A 8 3.55 -20.29 8.13
CA LEU A 8 4.51 -19.38 8.72
C LEU A 8 4.95 -20.01 10.06
N PHE A 9 6.16 -20.58 10.13
CA PHE A 9 6.74 -21.04 11.41
C PHE A 9 7.70 -19.97 11.92
N LEU A 10 7.24 -19.26 12.95
CA LEU A 10 8.00 -18.40 13.82
C LEU A 10 8.31 -19.22 15.08
N LEU A 11 9.56 -19.62 15.33
CA LEU A 11 10.08 -19.73 16.70
C LEU A 11 11.60 -19.90 16.76
N ALA A 12 12.17 -19.05 17.63
CA ALA A 12 13.48 -19.02 18.29
C ALA A 12 14.27 -20.33 18.44
N VAL A 13 15.61 -20.23 18.33
CA VAL A 13 16.54 -20.65 19.41
C VAL A 13 17.82 -19.77 19.36
N ALA A 14 18.10 -19.09 20.46
CA ALA A 14 19.42 -18.58 20.83
C ALA A 14 19.87 -19.34 22.08
N ALA A 15 21.08 -19.93 22.06
CA ALA A 15 21.90 -20.33 23.22
C ALA A 15 23.20 -21.00 22.71
N PHE A 16 24.36 -20.32 22.83
CA PHE A 16 25.46 -20.59 23.78
C PHE A 16 26.65 -21.32 23.11
N ALA A 17 27.76 -20.62 22.78
CA ALA A 17 28.95 -20.32 23.58
C ALA A 17 29.82 -21.53 24.01
N ALA A 18 31.06 -21.51 23.50
CA ALA A 18 32.32 -22.02 24.05
C ALA A 18 32.51 -23.53 24.30
N ALA A 19 33.33 -24.17 23.45
CA ALA A 19 34.40 -25.07 23.89
C ALA A 19 35.30 -25.46 22.69
N GLN A 20 36.47 -24.85 22.59
CA GLN A 20 37.58 -25.33 21.76
C GLN A 20 38.77 -25.58 22.71
N ALA A 21 39.18 -26.84 22.87
CA ALA A 21 40.54 -27.22 23.25
C ALA A 21 40.76 -28.73 23.07
N ALA A 22 41.89 -29.05 22.42
CA ALA A 22 42.63 -30.33 22.39
C ALA A 22 42.14 -31.45 21.44
N GLY A 23 42.95 -31.74 20.41
CA GLY A 23 42.98 -33.03 19.68
C GLY A 23 43.69 -34.14 20.47
N PRO A 24 44.03 -35.33 19.91
CA PRO A 24 44.24 -35.62 18.48
C PRO A 24 43.67 -36.97 17.94
N SER A 25 43.78 -37.12 16.61
CA SER A 25 43.88 -38.36 15.81
C SER A 25 43.11 -39.61 16.25
N GLY A 26 42.01 -39.85 15.55
CA GLY A 26 41.39 -41.18 15.41
C GLY A 26 40.32 -41.09 14.32
N SER A 27 40.43 -41.92 13.29
CA SER A 27 39.42 -42.21 12.26
C SER A 27 38.01 -41.71 12.60
N GLY A 28 37.71 -40.47 12.21
CA GLY A 28 36.43 -39.83 12.46
C GLY A 28 35.44 -40.17 11.34
N PRO A 29 34.12 -40.18 11.62
CA PRO A 29 33.12 -40.25 10.56
C PRO A 29 33.43 -39.14 9.55
N VAL A 30 33.35 -39.45 8.25
CA VAL A 30 33.56 -38.49 7.14
C VAL A 30 32.95 -37.16 7.56
N GLY A 31 33.81 -36.15 7.75
CA GLY A 31 33.41 -34.91 8.37
C GLY A 31 32.29 -34.27 7.56
N GLU A 32 31.31 -33.64 8.21
CA GLU A 32 30.19 -33.00 7.52
C GLU A 32 30.67 -31.98 6.47
N SER A 33 31.87 -31.43 6.64
CA SER A 33 32.59 -30.59 5.69
C SER A 33 33.04 -31.29 4.39
N GLU A 34 33.34 -32.59 4.41
CA GLU A 34 33.67 -33.39 3.21
C GLU A 34 32.42 -33.85 2.45
N LEU A 35 31.28 -33.92 3.15
CA LEU A 35 29.98 -34.32 2.58
C LEU A 35 29.10 -33.13 2.17
N ALA A 36 29.51 -31.91 2.49
CA ALA A 36 28.76 -30.69 2.20
C ALA A 36 28.73 -30.38 0.71
N ALA A 37 27.58 -29.90 0.22
CA ALA A 37 27.50 -29.39 -1.13
C ALA A 37 28.30 -28.09 -1.26
N ARG A 38 29.27 -28.06 -2.18
CA ARG A 38 29.95 -26.82 -2.57
C ARG A 38 29.04 -26.06 -3.53
N ILE A 39 28.70 -24.83 -3.15
CA ILE A 39 27.93 -23.91 -3.98
C ILE A 39 28.87 -22.99 -4.73
N THR A 40 28.68 -22.90 -6.05
CA THR A 40 29.50 -22.06 -6.93
C THR A 40 28.63 -21.31 -7.92
N GLY A 41 29.15 -20.20 -8.44
CA GLY A 41 28.51 -19.46 -9.52
C GLY A 41 27.18 -18.82 -9.15
N ILE A 42 27.04 -18.34 -7.90
CA ILE A 42 25.85 -17.59 -7.51
C ILE A 42 25.69 -16.36 -8.41
N ALA A 43 24.54 -16.28 -9.07
CA ALA A 43 24.11 -15.13 -9.84
C ALA A 43 22.71 -14.75 -9.39
N ALA A 44 22.49 -13.45 -9.25
CA ALA A 44 21.18 -12.91 -8.95
C ALA A 44 20.82 -11.90 -10.04
N ALA A 45 19.62 -12.02 -10.59
CA ALA A 45 19.10 -11.13 -11.61
C ALA A 45 17.66 -10.77 -11.30
N ALA A 46 17.26 -9.52 -11.57
CA ALA A 46 15.86 -9.17 -11.53
C ALA A 46 15.10 -10.00 -12.56
N ALA A 47 14.00 -10.62 -12.13
CA ALA A 47 13.11 -11.35 -13.03
C ALA A 47 12.57 -10.39 -14.11
N ALA A 48 12.35 -10.91 -15.33
CA ALA A 48 11.89 -10.10 -16.47
C ALA A 48 10.52 -9.44 -16.23
N ASP A 49 9.72 -9.99 -15.31
CA ASP A 49 8.42 -9.46 -14.89
C ASP A 49 8.51 -8.37 -13.81
N GLY A 50 9.73 -8.08 -13.29
CA GLY A 50 9.95 -7.10 -12.23
C GLY A 50 9.31 -7.45 -10.88
N SER A 51 8.92 -8.71 -10.65
CA SER A 51 8.22 -9.13 -9.44
C SER A 51 9.13 -9.73 -8.36
N ALA A 52 10.28 -10.26 -8.78
CA ALA A 52 11.20 -11.01 -7.93
C ALA A 52 12.66 -10.85 -8.39
N ILE A 53 13.58 -11.28 -7.53
CA ILE A 53 14.97 -11.55 -7.94
C ILE A 53 15.12 -13.05 -8.08
N GLU A 54 15.52 -13.49 -9.26
CA GLU A 54 15.90 -14.88 -9.52
C GLU A 54 17.36 -15.08 -9.11
N VAL A 55 17.57 -15.95 -8.13
CA VAL A 55 18.88 -16.40 -7.68
C VAL A 55 19.14 -17.76 -8.33
N THR A 56 20.21 -17.85 -9.10
CA THR A 56 20.71 -19.07 -9.73
C THR A 56 22.07 -19.42 -9.14
N PHE A 57 22.34 -20.72 -8.98
CA PHE A 57 23.59 -21.21 -8.43
C PHE A 57 23.82 -22.66 -8.87
N ALA A 58 25.06 -23.13 -8.80
CA ALA A 58 25.43 -24.51 -9.04
C ALA A 58 25.78 -25.20 -7.71
N SER A 59 25.19 -26.36 -7.46
CA SER A 59 25.50 -27.22 -6.32
C SER A 59 26.30 -28.44 -6.78
N SER A 60 27.36 -28.80 -6.06
CA SER A 60 28.13 -30.02 -6.32
C SER A 60 27.40 -31.31 -5.94
N ASP A 61 26.43 -31.25 -5.02
CA ASP A 61 25.55 -32.38 -4.67
C ASP A 61 24.08 -31.93 -4.70
N SER A 62 23.33 -32.46 -5.66
CA SER A 62 21.90 -32.17 -5.83
C SER A 62 21.01 -32.94 -4.85
N ARG A 63 21.56 -33.80 -3.99
CA ARG A 63 20.80 -34.56 -2.97
C ARG A 63 20.76 -33.86 -1.61
N ARG A 64 21.45 -32.73 -1.48
CA ARG A 64 21.55 -31.95 -0.24
C ARG A 64 20.54 -30.81 -0.23
N ASP A 65 19.98 -30.56 0.95
CA ASP A 65 19.15 -29.40 1.19
C ASP A 65 20.02 -28.15 1.30
N LEU A 66 19.55 -27.05 0.72
CA LEU A 66 20.26 -25.78 0.69
C LEU A 66 19.48 -24.72 1.45
N LEU A 67 20.17 -23.69 1.91
CA LEU A 67 19.59 -22.51 2.56
C LEU A 67 19.92 -21.29 1.72
N VAL A 68 18.91 -20.49 1.39
CA VAL A 68 19.06 -19.19 0.75
C VAL A 68 18.80 -18.11 1.80
N PHE A 69 19.75 -17.20 1.93
CA PHE A 69 19.67 -16.00 2.76
C PHE A 69 19.59 -14.77 1.86
N TRP A 70 18.79 -13.78 2.26
CA TRP A 70 18.76 -12.48 1.57
C TRP A 70 18.58 -11.33 2.54
N GLY A 71 19.09 -10.16 2.16
CA GLY A 71 19.06 -8.96 2.98
C GLY A 71 19.50 -7.71 2.22
N THR A 72 19.43 -6.56 2.90
CA THR A 72 19.74 -5.24 2.34
C THR A 72 21.18 -4.78 2.61
N ALA A 73 22.05 -5.69 3.03
CA ALA A 73 23.46 -5.46 3.29
C ALA A 73 24.31 -6.62 2.73
N PRO A 74 25.59 -6.39 2.38
CA PRO A 74 26.50 -7.44 1.94
C PRO A 74 26.60 -8.59 2.95
N MET A 75 26.62 -9.83 2.44
CA MET A 75 26.77 -11.04 3.25
C MET A 75 28.18 -11.60 3.06
N SER A 76 29.10 -11.19 3.93
CA SER A 76 30.52 -11.52 3.84
C SER A 76 31.03 -12.33 5.03
N THR A 77 30.39 -12.22 6.20
CA THR A 77 30.74 -12.97 7.40
C THR A 77 29.54 -13.73 7.97
N ALA A 78 29.79 -14.68 8.87
CA ALA A 78 28.73 -15.45 9.51
C ALA A 78 27.77 -14.56 10.34
N GLU A 79 28.26 -13.46 10.90
CA GLU A 79 27.43 -12.46 11.59
C GLU A 79 26.44 -11.77 10.64
N ASP A 80 26.80 -11.59 9.37
CA ASP A 80 25.90 -10.99 8.38
C ASP A 80 24.69 -11.89 8.08
N LEU A 81 24.83 -13.21 8.23
CA LEU A 81 23.71 -14.16 8.11
C LEU A 81 22.69 -13.98 9.23
N LEU A 82 23.14 -13.64 10.44
CA LEU A 82 22.25 -13.33 11.57
C LEU A 82 21.49 -12.01 11.38
N ARG A 83 22.03 -11.11 10.57
CA ARG A 83 21.42 -9.84 10.18
C ARG A 83 20.58 -9.95 8.90
N SER A 84 20.51 -11.13 8.28
CA SER A 84 19.70 -11.36 7.10
C SER A 84 18.22 -11.09 7.39
N THR A 85 17.52 -10.59 6.36
CA THR A 85 16.09 -10.28 6.48
C THR A 85 15.26 -11.55 6.54
N ALA A 86 15.66 -12.57 5.77
CA ALA A 86 15.00 -13.86 5.78
C ALA A 86 15.93 -14.96 5.27
N THR A 87 15.53 -16.19 5.60
CA THR A 87 16.16 -17.43 5.20
C THR A 87 15.08 -18.40 4.69
N THR A 88 15.41 -19.22 3.71
CA THR A 88 14.52 -20.29 3.22
C THR A 88 15.32 -21.53 2.87
N GLN A 89 14.76 -22.69 3.23
CA GLN A 89 15.29 -23.98 2.83
C GLN A 89 14.77 -24.35 1.44
N LEU A 90 15.70 -24.76 0.57
CA LEU A 90 15.42 -25.31 -0.75
C LEU A 90 15.48 -26.83 -0.70
N ASP A 91 14.54 -27.44 -1.42
CA ASP A 91 14.54 -28.88 -1.65
C ASP A 91 15.79 -29.30 -2.42
N ALA A 92 16.27 -30.52 -2.13
CA ALA A 92 17.36 -31.17 -2.87
C ALA A 92 17.18 -31.06 -4.40
N GLY A 93 18.19 -30.51 -5.06
CA GLY A 93 18.25 -30.39 -6.52
C GLY A 93 17.74 -29.07 -7.08
N ALA A 94 17.30 -28.14 -6.22
CA ALA A 94 17.02 -26.78 -6.63
C ALA A 94 18.29 -26.08 -7.13
N VAL A 95 18.22 -25.49 -8.32
CA VAL A 95 19.30 -24.70 -8.96
C VAL A 95 18.91 -23.24 -9.17
N ARG A 96 17.65 -22.91 -8.89
CA ARG A 96 17.06 -21.59 -9.05
C ARG A 96 16.02 -21.34 -7.97
N TYR A 97 15.96 -20.12 -7.47
CA TYR A 97 14.93 -19.68 -6.53
C TYR A 97 14.52 -18.23 -6.79
N ALA A 98 13.22 -17.97 -6.84
CA ALA A 98 12.68 -16.63 -7.02
C ALA A 98 12.35 -16.03 -5.64
N VAL A 99 13.09 -14.99 -5.25
CA VAL A 99 12.88 -14.29 -4.00
C VAL A 99 11.96 -13.09 -4.25
N PRO A 100 10.77 -13.03 -3.63
CA PRO A 100 9.92 -11.85 -3.71
C PRO A 100 10.55 -10.73 -2.88
N VAL A 101 10.98 -9.67 -3.54
CA VAL A 101 11.67 -8.54 -2.91
C VAL A 101 11.00 -7.21 -3.23
N LEU A 102 11.22 -6.20 -2.40
CA LEU A 102 10.72 -4.85 -2.66
C LEU A 102 11.51 -4.18 -3.79
N PRO A 103 10.83 -3.62 -4.82
CA PRO A 103 11.48 -2.83 -5.86
C PRO A 103 12.21 -1.60 -5.30
N GLY A 104 13.28 -1.19 -5.98
CA GLY A 104 14.04 0.03 -5.64
C GLY A 104 15.05 -0.11 -4.50
N THR A 105 15.14 -1.26 -3.83
CA THR A 105 16.16 -1.55 -2.81
C THR A 105 17.21 -2.52 -3.38
N ASP A 106 18.47 -2.35 -2.98
CA ASP A 106 19.54 -3.30 -3.31
C ASP A 106 19.47 -4.51 -2.38
N TRP A 107 19.47 -5.71 -2.96
CA TRP A 107 19.40 -6.97 -2.21
C TRP A 107 20.65 -7.81 -2.46
N TRP A 108 21.20 -8.37 -1.39
CA TRP A 108 22.31 -9.32 -1.40
C TRP A 108 21.80 -10.70 -1.02
N PHE A 109 22.43 -11.72 -1.60
CA PHE A 109 22.03 -13.12 -1.45
C PHE A 109 23.22 -13.99 -1.06
N ALA A 110 22.97 -15.00 -0.25
CA ALA A 110 23.92 -16.07 0.02
C ALA A 110 23.21 -17.43 0.00
N VAL A 111 23.88 -18.46 -0.50
CA VAL A 111 23.35 -19.83 -0.61
C VAL A 111 24.33 -20.79 0.07
N LEU A 112 23.85 -21.55 1.05
CA LEU A 112 24.67 -22.40 1.92
C LEU A 112 24.08 -23.81 2.00
N ASP A 113 24.91 -24.80 2.32
CA ASP A 113 24.43 -26.16 2.63
C ASP A 113 23.77 -26.18 4.02
N ALA A 114 22.57 -26.78 4.11
CA ALA A 114 21.79 -26.77 5.35
C ALA A 114 22.42 -27.61 6.47
N GLY A 115 23.16 -28.67 6.14
CA GLY A 115 23.90 -29.49 7.11
C GLY A 115 25.12 -28.74 7.63
N LEU A 116 25.95 -28.24 6.70
CA LEU A 116 27.17 -27.51 7.06
C LEU A 116 26.88 -26.23 7.86
N TYR A 117 25.75 -25.57 7.61
CA TYR A 117 25.28 -24.43 8.41
C TYR A 117 24.96 -24.83 9.86
N LYS A 118 24.33 -25.98 10.09
CA LYS A 118 23.99 -26.47 11.44
C LYS A 118 25.22 -26.79 12.29
N VAL A 119 26.31 -27.21 11.65
CA VAL A 119 27.59 -27.48 12.30
C VAL A 119 28.44 -26.20 12.49
N GLY A 120 27.98 -25.06 11.98
CA GLY A 120 28.62 -23.75 12.15
C GLY A 120 29.87 -23.54 11.28
N GLY A 121 30.02 -24.32 10.21
CA GLY A 121 31.27 -24.41 9.45
C GLY A 121 31.24 -23.84 8.03
N VAL A 122 30.27 -22.99 7.67
CA VAL A 122 30.15 -22.52 6.28
C VAL A 122 30.92 -21.21 6.06
N PRO A 123 32.05 -21.22 5.32
CA PRO A 123 32.69 -19.98 4.91
C PRO A 123 31.83 -19.28 3.85
N LEU A 124 31.58 -17.99 4.04
CA LEU A 124 31.02 -17.12 3.01
C LEU A 124 32.14 -16.62 2.11
N VAL A 125 32.03 -16.91 0.83
CA VAL A 125 32.97 -16.56 -0.22
C VAL A 125 32.22 -15.72 -1.26
N PRO A 126 32.40 -14.38 -1.25
CA PRO A 126 31.80 -13.50 -2.25
C PRO A 126 32.17 -13.93 -3.67
N GLY A 127 31.16 -14.14 -4.51
CA GLY A 127 31.27 -14.61 -5.89
C GLY A 127 31.03 -16.11 -6.09
N GLU A 128 31.18 -16.93 -5.04
CA GLU A 128 30.88 -18.37 -5.11
C GLU A 128 29.50 -18.68 -4.54
N ASN A 129 29.34 -18.39 -3.25
CA ASN A 129 28.14 -18.69 -2.48
C ASN A 129 27.46 -17.45 -1.91
N ALA A 130 28.05 -16.26 -2.07
CA ALA A 130 27.44 -14.97 -1.75
C ALA A 130 27.57 -13.98 -2.91
N THR A 131 26.58 -13.11 -3.13
CA THR A 131 26.64 -12.10 -4.19
C THR A 131 27.61 -10.97 -3.84
N ILE A 132 28.46 -10.57 -4.79
CA ILE A 132 29.41 -9.46 -4.62
C ILE A 132 28.71 -8.10 -4.69
N ARG A 133 27.70 -7.97 -5.57
CA ARG A 133 26.95 -6.73 -5.80
C ARG A 133 25.49 -6.95 -5.44
N GLY A 134 24.89 -5.93 -4.83
CA GLY A 134 23.45 -5.89 -4.59
C GLY A 134 22.70 -5.85 -5.93
N VAL A 135 21.63 -6.63 -6.00
CA VAL A 135 20.74 -6.70 -7.16
C VAL A 135 19.47 -5.93 -6.83
N ARG A 136 19.05 -5.08 -7.76
CA ARG A 136 17.89 -4.22 -7.61
C ARG A 136 16.87 -4.58 -8.68
N VAL A 137 15.63 -4.75 -8.25
CA VAL A 137 14.51 -4.75 -9.18
C VAL A 137 14.17 -3.29 -9.50
N PRO A 138 14.27 -2.85 -10.77
CA PRO A 138 13.96 -1.49 -11.14
C PRO A 138 12.49 -1.20 -10.82
N VAL A 139 12.23 -0.02 -10.27
CA VAL A 139 10.85 0.47 -10.16
C VAL A 139 10.39 0.74 -11.59
N ALA A 140 9.46 -0.06 -12.11
CA ALA A 140 8.90 0.17 -13.44
C ALA A 140 8.36 1.60 -13.50
N ALA A 141 8.92 2.43 -14.38
CA ALA A 141 8.54 3.82 -14.57
C ALA A 141 7.27 3.97 -15.45
N GLU A 142 6.57 2.87 -15.74
CA GLU A 142 5.48 2.84 -16.70
C GLU A 142 4.17 2.46 -15.99
N ASN A 143 3.23 3.40 -16.10
CA ASN A 143 1.93 3.50 -15.45
C ASN A 143 1.99 3.78 -13.94
N GLN A 144 2.14 5.07 -13.63
CA GLN A 144 1.38 5.72 -12.55
C GLN A 144 -0.15 5.62 -12.84
N GLN A 145 -0.68 4.42 -13.09
CA GLN A 145 -1.98 4.11 -12.53
C GLN A 145 -1.69 4.02 -11.03
N THR A 146 -2.20 4.99 -10.29
CA THR A 146 -2.35 4.95 -8.84
C THR A 146 -2.73 3.54 -8.40
N ALA A 147 -1.72 2.73 -8.04
CA ALA A 147 -1.94 1.50 -7.32
C ALA A 147 -2.67 1.96 -6.07
N ALA A 148 -3.98 1.66 -6.02
CA ALA A 148 -4.83 1.98 -4.90
C ALA A 148 -4.05 1.57 -3.66
N SER A 149 -3.73 2.56 -2.83
CA SER A 149 -2.98 2.34 -1.60
C SER A 149 -3.57 1.11 -0.92
N PRO A 150 -2.76 0.09 -0.54
CA PRO A 150 -3.30 -1.08 0.15
C PRO A 150 -4.16 -0.54 1.27
N SER A 151 -5.46 -0.85 1.24
CA SER A 151 -6.45 -0.32 2.16
C SER A 151 -5.97 -0.60 3.57
N ARG A 152 -5.30 0.38 4.17
CA ARG A 152 -4.83 0.28 5.54
C ARG A 152 -6.08 0.42 6.37
N ASN A 153 -6.57 -0.72 6.89
CA ASN A 153 -7.70 -0.75 7.82
C ASN A 153 -7.37 -0.08 9.17
N LEU A 154 -6.11 0.28 9.37
CA LEU A 154 -5.63 1.03 10.52
C LEU A 154 -4.85 2.25 10.01
N PRO A 155 -5.20 3.48 10.43
CA PRO A 155 -4.37 4.64 10.12
C PRO A 155 -2.94 4.38 10.60
N LEU A 156 -1.96 4.96 9.90
CA LEU A 156 -0.60 5.01 10.42
C LEU A 156 -0.65 5.50 11.87
N PRO A 157 0.06 4.85 12.82
CA PRO A 157 0.17 5.38 14.16
C PRO A 157 0.72 6.80 14.05
N SER A 158 -0.04 7.78 14.53
CA SER A 158 0.41 9.16 14.54
C SER A 158 1.63 9.27 15.45
N LEU A 159 2.74 9.73 14.87
CA LEU A 159 3.89 10.16 15.66
C LEU A 159 3.47 11.39 16.46
N GLN A 160 3.06 11.19 17.71
CA GLN A 160 2.78 12.27 18.64
C GLN A 160 4.11 12.90 19.08
N LEU A 161 4.57 13.88 18.32
CA LEU A 161 5.72 14.69 18.70
C LEU A 161 5.27 15.65 19.81
N GLY A 162 5.61 15.34 21.05
CA GLY A 162 5.39 16.24 22.20
C GLY A 162 6.38 17.40 22.28
N VAL A 163 7.37 17.45 21.38
CA VAL A 163 8.44 18.46 21.37
C VAL A 163 8.81 18.83 19.94
N ALA A 164 8.95 20.13 19.67
CA ALA A 164 9.39 20.64 18.38
C ALA A 164 10.88 20.35 18.17
N VAL A 165 11.20 19.59 17.12
CA VAL A 165 12.58 19.15 16.81
C VAL A 165 13.55 20.32 16.61
N ALA A 166 13.07 21.47 16.11
CA ALA A 166 13.90 22.63 15.85
C ALA A 166 14.15 23.54 17.06
N THR A 167 13.24 23.55 18.04
CA THR A 167 13.26 24.55 19.13
C THR A 167 13.26 23.96 20.53
N GLY A 168 13.06 22.64 20.67
CA GLY A 168 13.00 21.94 21.96
C GLY A 168 11.79 22.33 22.82
N ARG A 169 10.84 23.10 22.27
CA ARG A 169 9.64 23.53 23.01
C ARG A 169 8.58 22.44 22.99
N SER A 170 7.88 22.30 24.12
CA SER A 170 6.72 21.41 24.26
C SER A 170 5.68 21.77 23.19
N ILE A 171 5.27 20.79 22.39
CA ILE A 171 4.11 20.89 21.51
C ILE A 171 2.95 20.35 22.32
N GLU A 172 2.15 21.25 22.88
CA GLU A 172 0.86 20.87 23.45
C GLU A 172 -0.01 20.38 22.28
N THR A 173 -0.38 19.10 22.34
CA THR A 173 -1.25 18.40 21.38
C THR A 173 -0.53 17.82 20.15
N GLY A 174 -0.46 16.48 20.11
CA GLY A 174 0.15 15.69 19.04
C GLY A 174 -0.50 15.92 17.67
N GLY A 175 0.03 16.89 16.92
CA GLY A 175 -0.04 16.98 15.46
C GLY A 175 -1.40 17.35 14.85
N LEU A 176 -2.46 17.52 15.64
CA LEU A 176 -3.70 18.11 15.15
C LEU A 176 -3.58 19.63 15.30
N PRO A 177 -3.86 20.43 14.24
CA PRO A 177 -3.96 21.87 14.40
C PRO A 177 -5.06 22.14 15.43
N GLU A 178 -4.70 22.81 16.51
CA GLU A 178 -5.67 23.31 17.48
C GLU A 178 -6.62 24.23 16.72
N VAL A 179 -7.91 23.86 16.67
CA VAL A 179 -8.92 24.74 16.09
C VAL A 179 -8.86 26.03 16.90
N PRO A 180 -8.55 27.18 16.28
CA PRO A 180 -8.46 28.43 17.02
C PRO A 180 -9.74 28.63 17.80
N SER A 181 -9.63 28.96 19.08
CA SER A 181 -10.78 29.27 19.91
C SER A 181 -11.59 30.39 19.25
N GLU A 182 -12.91 30.20 19.18
CA GLU A 182 -13.82 31.23 18.67
C GLU A 182 -13.54 32.53 19.42
N ARG A 183 -13.19 33.57 18.67
CA ARG A 183 -12.90 34.89 19.21
C ARG A 183 -14.04 35.81 18.83
N ASP A 184 -14.65 36.42 19.83
CA ASP A 184 -15.64 37.47 19.60
C ASP A 184 -15.01 38.59 18.77
N VAL A 185 -15.65 38.91 17.66
CA VAL A 185 -15.27 40.05 16.82
C VAL A 185 -15.62 41.35 17.53
N SER A 186 -14.79 42.38 17.34
CA SER A 186 -15.08 43.70 17.90
C SER A 186 -16.43 44.23 17.38
N PRO A 187 -17.18 45.05 18.14
CA PRO A 187 -18.46 45.59 17.68
C PRO A 187 -18.35 46.34 16.35
N ALA A 188 -17.25 47.06 16.11
CA ALA A 188 -17.00 47.76 14.85
C ALA A 188 -16.79 46.79 13.67
N THR A 189 -16.08 45.67 13.91
CA THR A 189 -15.87 44.63 12.90
C THR A 189 -17.16 43.90 12.58
N ALA A 190 -17.98 43.58 13.59
CA ALA A 190 -19.28 42.97 13.40
C ALA A 190 -20.20 43.85 12.54
N LEU A 191 -20.18 45.17 12.78
CA LEU A 191 -20.97 46.14 12.01
C LEU A 191 -20.51 46.21 10.54
N ALA A 192 -19.20 46.25 10.29
CA ALA A 192 -18.64 46.22 8.94
C ALA A 192 -18.98 44.92 8.19
N ILE A 193 -18.94 43.77 8.87
CA ILE A 193 -19.35 42.48 8.30
C ILE A 193 -20.85 42.50 7.96
N ALA A 194 -21.69 43.01 8.87
CA ALA A 194 -23.13 43.11 8.63
C ALA A 194 -23.46 44.02 7.44
N GLU A 195 -22.74 45.13 7.27
CA GLU A 195 -22.89 46.01 6.11
C GLU A 195 -22.48 45.33 4.80
N LEU A 196 -21.35 44.61 4.81
CA LEU A 196 -20.89 43.84 3.65
C LEU A 196 -21.88 42.75 3.26
N LEU A 197 -22.41 41.99 4.24
CA LEU A 197 -23.42 40.96 3.99
C LEU A 197 -24.73 41.56 3.47
N ARG A 198 -25.15 42.70 4.02
CA ARG A 198 -26.35 43.42 3.55
C ARG A 198 -26.17 43.92 2.11
N ALA A 199 -24.97 44.41 1.76
CA ALA A 199 -24.65 44.87 0.42
C ALA A 199 -24.54 43.72 -0.60
N ALA A 200 -24.06 42.55 -0.18
CA ALA A 200 -23.98 41.35 -1.03
C ALA A 200 -25.36 40.78 -1.40
N GLY A 201 -26.39 41.06 -0.59
CA GLY A 201 -27.75 40.53 -0.79
C GLY A 201 -27.85 39.04 -0.44
N PRO A 202 -29.07 38.47 -0.46
CA PRO A 202 -29.25 37.04 -0.24
C PRO A 202 -28.54 36.25 -1.35
N ALA A 203 -27.71 35.27 -0.96
CA ALA A 203 -27.04 34.40 -1.90
C ALA A 203 -28.08 33.77 -2.86
N PRO A 204 -27.89 33.85 -4.18
CA PRO A 204 -28.82 33.25 -5.13
C PRO A 204 -28.86 31.74 -4.87
N ARG A 205 -30.05 31.22 -4.55
CA ARG A 205 -30.23 29.77 -4.39
C ARG A 205 -30.05 29.11 -5.75
N PRO A 206 -29.05 28.24 -5.94
CA PRO A 206 -28.91 27.54 -7.20
C PRO A 206 -30.12 26.61 -7.36
N ILE A 207 -30.97 26.89 -8.34
CA ILE A 207 -32.04 25.97 -8.74
C ILE A 207 -31.37 24.84 -9.51
N VAL A 208 -30.95 23.79 -8.79
CA VAL A 208 -30.29 22.65 -9.42
C VAL A 208 -31.35 21.68 -9.93
N LYS A 209 -31.44 21.54 -11.25
CA LYS A 209 -32.29 20.53 -11.92
C LYS A 209 -31.52 19.22 -12.05
N VAL A 210 -32.25 18.10 -12.13
CA VAL A 210 -31.66 16.79 -12.46
C VAL A 210 -30.82 16.93 -13.73
N GLN A 211 -29.55 16.52 -13.65
CA GLN A 211 -28.63 16.56 -14.78
C GLN A 211 -28.21 15.14 -15.10
N VAL A 212 -28.67 14.62 -16.25
CA VAL A 212 -28.17 13.37 -16.82
C VAL A 212 -27.00 13.73 -17.74
N LEU A 213 -25.81 13.24 -17.39
CA LEU A 213 -24.59 13.47 -18.18
C LEU A 213 -24.59 12.55 -19.41
N GLY A 214 -24.28 13.13 -20.58
CA GLY A 214 -24.29 12.44 -21.87
C GLY A 214 -23.19 11.39 -22.04
N ALA A 215 -23.31 10.52 -23.04
CA ALA A 215 -22.36 9.45 -23.37
C ALA A 215 -20.94 9.93 -23.71
N ASP A 216 -20.77 11.23 -24.01
CA ASP A 216 -19.48 11.84 -24.35
C ASP A 216 -18.55 12.03 -23.14
N VAL A 217 -19.04 11.79 -21.91
CA VAL A 217 -18.21 11.85 -20.71
C VAL A 217 -17.37 10.58 -20.59
N ALA A 218 -16.08 10.73 -20.30
CA ALA A 218 -15.17 9.61 -20.08
C ALA A 218 -15.74 8.64 -19.03
N GLY A 219 -15.93 7.38 -19.41
CA GLY A 219 -16.58 6.36 -18.56
C GLY A 219 -18.11 6.30 -18.69
N GLY A 220 -18.71 6.92 -19.71
CA GLY A 220 -20.14 6.81 -20.00
C GLY A 220 -20.58 5.37 -20.31
N ASP A 221 -21.15 4.69 -19.31
CA ASP A 221 -21.84 3.42 -19.53
C ASP A 221 -23.30 3.73 -19.94
N PRO A 222 -23.73 3.37 -21.16
CA PRO A 222 -25.11 3.58 -21.60
C PRO A 222 -26.14 2.87 -20.72
N ALA A 223 -25.77 1.78 -20.04
CA ALA A 223 -26.64 1.11 -19.08
C ALA A 223 -26.85 1.95 -17.81
N LEU A 224 -25.79 2.58 -17.29
CA LEU A 224 -25.89 3.48 -16.15
C LEU A 224 -26.72 4.72 -16.50
N GLN A 225 -26.53 5.27 -17.70
CA GLN A 225 -27.30 6.41 -18.18
C GLN A 225 -28.78 6.08 -18.36
N SER A 226 -29.10 4.91 -18.91
CA SER A 226 -30.49 4.46 -19.01
C SER A 226 -31.12 4.30 -17.62
N VAL A 227 -30.41 3.68 -16.67
CA VAL A 227 -30.90 3.52 -15.29
C VAL A 227 -31.10 4.88 -14.61
N ALA A 228 -30.15 5.80 -14.76
CA ALA A 228 -30.21 7.14 -14.20
C ALA A 228 -31.34 7.96 -14.85
N ALA A 229 -31.43 7.99 -16.18
CA ALA A 229 -32.48 8.69 -16.91
C ALA A 229 -33.87 8.16 -16.51
N ASP A 230 -34.05 6.85 -16.49
CA ASP A 230 -35.32 6.22 -16.14
C ASP A 230 -35.75 6.45 -14.69
N THR A 231 -34.82 6.39 -13.74
CA THR A 231 -35.16 6.50 -12.30
C THR A 231 -35.23 7.95 -11.84
N LEU A 232 -34.30 8.80 -12.28
CA LEU A 232 -34.27 10.22 -11.95
C LEU A 232 -35.38 11.01 -12.67
N ALA A 233 -35.74 10.67 -13.92
CA ALA A 233 -36.86 11.34 -14.61
C ALA A 233 -38.23 10.97 -14.04
N ARG A 234 -38.38 9.75 -13.48
CA ARG A 234 -39.61 9.32 -12.81
C ARG A 234 -39.73 9.85 -11.37
N GLY A 235 -38.71 10.51 -10.84
CA GLY A 235 -38.68 10.99 -9.46
C GLY A 235 -38.64 9.88 -8.41
N ASP A 236 -38.31 8.64 -8.81
CA ASP A 236 -38.17 7.50 -7.90
C ASP A 236 -36.77 7.49 -7.27
N TRP A 237 -36.54 8.44 -6.36
CA TRP A 237 -35.23 8.65 -5.74
C TRP A 237 -34.79 7.47 -4.87
N LEU A 238 -35.75 6.75 -4.28
CA LEU A 238 -35.50 5.64 -3.36
C LEU A 238 -35.17 4.36 -4.14
N GLY A 239 -35.87 4.14 -5.27
CA GLY A 239 -35.50 3.10 -6.24
C GLY A 239 -34.17 3.39 -6.95
N ALA A 240 -33.87 4.66 -7.24
CA ALA A 240 -32.58 5.09 -7.79
C ALA A 240 -31.44 4.76 -6.84
N GLU A 241 -31.56 5.10 -5.55
CA GLU A 241 -30.54 4.82 -4.53
C GLU A 241 -30.18 3.34 -4.49
N LYS A 242 -31.19 2.46 -4.42
CA LYS A 242 -30.97 1.01 -4.34
C LYS A 242 -30.21 0.50 -5.57
N LYS A 243 -30.68 0.86 -6.77
CA LYS A 243 -30.06 0.43 -8.03
C LYS A 243 -28.63 0.97 -8.19
N LEU A 244 -28.38 2.22 -7.81
CA LEU A 244 -27.06 2.84 -7.90
C LEU A 244 -26.07 2.27 -6.88
N LYS A 245 -26.52 1.94 -5.67
CA LYS A 245 -25.69 1.24 -4.66
C LYS A 245 -25.35 -0.18 -5.10
N ASP A 246 -26.34 -0.92 -5.61
CA ASP A 246 -26.11 -2.25 -6.18
C ASP A 246 -25.11 -2.15 -7.35
N TYR A 247 -25.24 -1.13 -8.20
CA TYR A 247 -24.32 -0.87 -9.31
C TYR A 247 -22.89 -0.55 -8.84
N LEU A 248 -22.73 0.21 -7.74
CA LEU A 248 -21.44 0.54 -7.13
C LEU A 248 -20.78 -0.63 -6.37
N SER A 249 -21.54 -1.67 -6.01
CA SER A 249 -21.01 -2.84 -5.28
C SER A 249 -20.09 -3.72 -6.14
N ILE A 250 -20.19 -3.61 -7.47
CA ILE A 250 -19.41 -4.40 -8.43
C ILE A 250 -18.09 -3.66 -8.73
N ARG A 251 -16.99 -4.40 -8.98
CA ARG A 251 -15.75 -3.79 -9.45
C ARG A 251 -15.98 -3.11 -10.81
N ARG A 252 -15.83 -1.79 -10.83
CA ARG A 252 -15.91 -0.91 -12.01
C ARG A 252 -14.69 0.00 -12.05
N THR A 253 -14.46 0.60 -13.22
CA THR A 253 -13.42 1.62 -13.42
C THR A 253 -13.73 2.87 -12.58
N PRO A 254 -12.72 3.67 -12.22
CA PRO A 254 -12.93 4.85 -11.37
C PRO A 254 -13.87 5.89 -12.00
N GLU A 255 -13.90 6.00 -13.32
CA GLU A 255 -14.75 6.94 -14.06
C GLU A 255 -16.25 6.57 -13.94
N ILE A 256 -16.57 5.28 -14.14
CA ILE A 256 -17.94 4.75 -13.98
C ILE A 256 -18.42 4.91 -12.54
N LYS A 257 -17.52 4.72 -11.56
CA LYS A 257 -17.85 4.94 -10.14
C LYS A 257 -18.14 6.41 -9.85
N ALA A 258 -17.35 7.33 -10.39
CA ALA A 258 -17.58 8.76 -10.21
C ALA A 258 -18.92 9.20 -10.79
N LEU A 259 -19.28 8.71 -11.99
CA LEU A 259 -20.59 8.95 -12.61
C LEU A 259 -21.75 8.37 -11.78
N ALA A 260 -21.62 7.14 -11.29
CA ALA A 260 -22.66 6.52 -10.46
C ALA A 260 -22.84 7.26 -9.12
N ARG A 261 -21.74 7.72 -8.50
CA ARG A 261 -21.77 8.57 -7.30
C ARG A 261 -22.42 9.92 -7.57
N PHE A 262 -22.15 10.53 -8.72
CA PHE A 262 -22.80 11.79 -9.11
C PHE A 262 -24.33 11.65 -9.17
N TYR A 263 -24.84 10.58 -9.79
CA TYR A 263 -26.28 10.30 -9.81
C TYR A 263 -26.86 9.95 -8.44
N LEU A 264 -26.07 9.28 -7.58
CA LEU A 264 -26.46 8.97 -6.21
C LEU A 264 -26.56 10.26 -5.37
N GLY A 265 -25.61 11.19 -5.53
CA GLY A 265 -25.63 12.51 -4.90
C GLY A 265 -26.86 13.33 -5.30
N GLN A 266 -27.25 13.30 -6.58
CA GLN A 266 -28.49 13.92 -7.04
C GLN A 266 -29.73 13.28 -6.39
N ALA A 267 -29.78 11.95 -6.29
CA ALA A 267 -30.89 11.28 -5.61
C ALA A 267 -30.97 11.69 -4.13
N TYR A 268 -29.83 11.81 -3.43
CA TYR A 268 -29.80 12.28 -2.03
C TYR A 268 -30.21 13.73 -1.85
N TRP A 269 -29.85 14.60 -2.79
CA TRP A 269 -30.31 15.98 -2.80
C TRP A 269 -31.84 16.05 -2.83
N PHE A 270 -32.48 15.34 -3.75
CA PHE A 270 -33.95 15.34 -3.86
C PHE A 270 -34.67 14.60 -2.72
N GLN A 271 -33.97 13.71 -2.00
CA GLN A 271 -34.46 13.13 -0.74
C GLN A 271 -34.29 14.07 0.47
N GLY A 272 -33.63 15.22 0.32
CA GLY A 272 -33.34 16.16 1.40
C GLY A 272 -32.17 15.75 2.31
N ARG A 273 -31.42 14.71 1.92
CA ARG A 273 -30.24 14.19 2.64
C ARG A 273 -28.98 14.94 2.20
N LEU A 274 -28.93 16.23 2.50
CA LEU A 274 -27.91 17.17 1.98
C LEU A 274 -26.47 16.79 2.35
N ARG A 275 -26.26 16.27 3.57
CA ARG A 275 -24.92 15.82 4.02
C ARG A 275 -24.42 14.63 3.20
N ASP A 276 -25.29 13.65 2.96
CA ASP A 276 -24.93 12.46 2.18
C ASP A 276 -24.70 12.84 0.72
N ALA A 277 -25.54 13.73 0.17
CA ALA A 277 -25.36 14.28 -1.17
C ALA A 277 -23.99 14.95 -1.33
N PHE A 278 -23.59 15.79 -0.38
CA PHE A 278 -22.28 16.46 -0.40
C PHE A 278 -21.11 15.48 -0.47
N PHE A 279 -21.13 14.41 0.34
CA PHE A 279 -20.05 13.41 0.33
C PHE A 279 -19.98 12.62 -0.98
N GLU A 280 -21.12 12.31 -1.59
CA GLU A 280 -21.14 11.66 -2.91
C GLU A 280 -20.56 12.57 -4.00
N PHE A 281 -20.84 13.88 -3.95
CA PHE A 281 -20.25 14.86 -4.87
C PHE A 281 -18.76 15.10 -4.64
N LEU A 282 -18.30 15.03 -3.39
CA LEU A 282 -16.86 15.06 -3.09
C LEU A 282 -16.15 13.83 -3.66
N GLY A 283 -16.81 12.67 -3.58
CA GLY A 283 -16.30 11.40 -4.10
C GLY A 283 -16.24 11.29 -5.63
N CYS A 284 -16.69 12.31 -6.37
CA CYS A 284 -16.60 12.38 -7.83
C CYS A 284 -15.87 13.64 -8.36
N GLU A 285 -15.31 14.49 -7.48
CA GLU A 285 -14.64 15.75 -7.88
C GLU A 285 -13.45 15.51 -8.81
N ASP A 286 -12.68 14.43 -8.61
CA ASP A 286 -11.52 14.10 -9.43
C ASP A 286 -11.85 13.90 -10.92
N VAL A 287 -13.09 13.47 -11.22
CA VAL A 287 -13.53 13.13 -12.58
C VAL A 287 -14.49 14.19 -13.15
N LEU A 288 -15.33 14.78 -12.30
CA LEU A 288 -16.39 15.74 -12.67
C LEU A 288 -16.29 17.04 -11.87
N PRO A 289 -15.17 17.80 -11.94
CA PRO A 289 -14.91 18.92 -11.02
C PRO A 289 -15.86 20.10 -11.20
N ARG A 290 -16.35 20.36 -12.42
CA ARG A 290 -17.24 21.51 -12.68
C ARG A 290 -18.65 21.24 -12.18
N GLU A 291 -19.15 20.04 -12.50
CA GLU A 291 -20.49 19.61 -12.17
C GLU A 291 -20.59 19.38 -10.65
N SER A 292 -19.66 18.62 -10.06
CA SER A 292 -19.64 18.36 -8.61
C SER A 292 -19.60 19.63 -7.77
N ARG A 293 -18.77 20.63 -8.12
CA ARG A 293 -18.70 21.91 -7.40
C ARG A 293 -20.02 22.66 -7.37
N THR A 294 -20.72 22.70 -8.50
CA THR A 294 -22.03 23.37 -8.57
C THR A 294 -23.03 22.74 -7.58
N TRP A 295 -22.99 21.41 -7.44
CA TRP A 295 -23.85 20.68 -6.49
C TRP A 295 -23.35 20.78 -5.04
N GLN A 296 -22.04 20.82 -4.81
CA GLN A 296 -21.45 21.04 -3.49
C GLN A 296 -21.83 22.41 -2.92
N ASP A 297 -21.71 23.47 -3.73
CA ASP A 297 -22.11 24.83 -3.36
C ASP A 297 -23.60 24.90 -3.02
N ALA A 298 -24.44 24.19 -3.78
CA ALA A 298 -25.87 24.06 -3.48
C ALA A 298 -26.13 23.35 -2.14
N CYS A 299 -25.42 22.25 -1.86
CA CYS A 299 -25.44 21.54 -0.57
C CYS A 299 -25.09 22.43 0.60
N LEU A 300 -24.00 23.20 0.48
CA LEU A 300 -23.57 24.11 1.53
C LEU A 300 -24.55 25.27 1.72
N GLY A 301 -25.07 25.84 0.63
CA GLY A 301 -26.07 26.91 0.69
C GLY A 301 -27.36 26.50 1.40
N GLU A 302 -27.90 25.31 1.09
CA GLU A 302 -29.11 24.80 1.75
C GLU A 302 -28.86 24.38 3.20
N LEU A 303 -27.68 23.84 3.52
CA LEU A 303 -27.31 23.53 4.91
C LEU A 303 -27.21 24.80 5.76
N ALA A 304 -26.56 25.85 5.24
CA ALA A 304 -26.43 27.13 5.92
C ALA A 304 -27.78 27.85 6.10
N ALA A 305 -28.75 27.62 5.21
CA ALA A 305 -30.09 28.17 5.33
C ALA A 305 -30.96 27.46 6.39
N ARG A 306 -30.56 26.26 6.84
CA ARG A 306 -31.29 25.44 7.84
C ARG A 306 -30.73 25.53 9.25
N SER A 307 -29.51 26.07 9.42
CA SER A 307 -28.87 26.37 10.70
C SER A 307 -29.28 27.75 11.21
#